data_AF-A0A818UQC8-F1
#
_entry.id   AF-A0A818UQC8-F1
#
_cell.length_a   1.000
_cell.length_b   1.000
_cell.length_c   1.000
_cell.angle_alpha   90.00
_cell.angle_beta   90.00
_cell.angle_gamma   90.00
#
_symmetry.space_group_name_H-M   'P 1'
#
loop_
_entity.id
_entity.type
_entity.pdbx_description
1 polymer ?
#
loop_
_entity_poly.entity_id
_entity_poly.type
_entity_poly.pdbx_seq_one_letter_code
_entity_poly.pdbx_strand_id
1 'polypeptide(L)'
;MDHQEDLLGDHEIFLQVQLYFLNLILPLYNNIGWTLINQTTDWRRALLQPEVLSTVCYYGYRECIDAARSIYRRWYLNPARNPIPMSLRSTVYCMVVREGSHEEFEFLWNRLKHELVPSETVNLLDCLACTKDRSRIVWFLNQHLNNESVIREQDMPRSISNVARSRNSNQITWIWIQDNWPQLFSKWGKTVRQLNDFKIFADSIADKGTVYRQFQLSLDKSMQVLFGTP
;
A
#
# COMPACT_ATOMS: atom_id res chain seq x y z
N MET A 1 5.37 8.53 7.83
CA MET A 1 5.79 7.48 8.79
C MET A 1 6.76 6.51 8.13
N ASP A 2 6.61 6.25 6.83
CA ASP A 2 7.50 5.41 5.99
C ASP A 2 9.01 5.65 6.21
N HIS A 3 9.44 6.91 6.32
CA HIS A 3 10.87 7.25 6.42
C HIS A 3 11.57 6.67 7.67
N GLN A 4 10.86 6.47 8.80
CA GLN A 4 11.46 6.00 10.04
C GLN A 4 11.71 4.49 10.04
N GLU A 5 10.88 3.71 9.35
CA GLU A 5 11.09 2.27 9.20
C GLU A 5 12.24 1.95 8.24
N ASP A 6 12.39 2.76 7.18
CA ASP A 6 13.51 2.63 6.24
C ASP A 6 14.88 2.84 6.91
N LEU A 7 14.94 3.70 7.95
CA LEU A 7 16.17 4.02 8.68
C LEU A 7 16.49 3.02 9.79
N LEU A 8 15.46 2.44 10.44
CA LEU A 8 15.62 1.70 11.69
C LEU A 8 15.22 0.23 11.60
N GLY A 9 14.61 -0.23 10.51
CA GLY A 9 14.01 -1.57 10.42
C GLY A 9 14.96 -2.73 10.70
N ASP A 10 16.25 -2.58 10.39
CA ASP A 10 17.31 -3.59 10.65
C ASP A 10 17.93 -3.48 12.04
N HIS A 11 17.56 -2.46 12.82
CA HIS A 11 18.19 -2.19 14.11
C HIS A 11 17.37 -2.80 15.26
N GLU A 12 18.06 -3.36 16.25
CA GLU A 12 17.46 -3.88 17.49
C GLU A 12 16.60 -2.85 18.26
N ILE A 13 16.79 -1.55 17.99
CA ILE A 13 16.07 -0.44 18.63
C ILE A 13 14.69 -0.24 17.97
N PHE A 14 14.44 -0.81 16.78
CA PHE A 14 13.17 -0.64 16.06
C PHE A 14 11.94 -0.91 16.94
N LEU A 15 11.93 -2.05 17.65
CA LEU A 15 10.84 -2.39 18.55
C LEU A 15 10.68 -1.37 19.69
N GLN A 16 11.78 -0.86 20.24
CA GLN A 16 11.74 0.15 21.31
C GLN A 16 11.15 1.47 20.80
N VAL A 17 11.52 1.87 19.58
CA VAL A 17 10.98 3.06 18.92
C VAL A 17 9.49 2.89 18.61
N GLN A 18 9.07 1.73 18.10
CA GLN A 18 7.66 1.42 17.88
C GLN A 18 6.86 1.52 19.18
N LEU A 19 7.34 0.90 20.27
CA LEU A 19 6.69 0.96 21.58
C LEU A 19 6.63 2.39 22.14
N TYR A 20 7.68 3.19 21.96
CA TYR A 20 7.69 4.59 22.37
C TYR A 20 6.61 5.40 21.63
N PHE A 21 6.55 5.31 20.29
CA PHE A 21 5.52 6.00 19.52
C PHE A 21 4.11 5.52 19.88
N LEU A 22 3.96 4.21 20.11
CA LEU A 22 2.69 3.66 20.52
C LEU A 22 2.23 4.26 21.85
N ASN A 23 3.10 4.31 22.86
CA ASN A 23 2.80 4.91 24.17
C ASN A 23 2.37 6.38 24.08
N LEU A 24 2.93 7.15 23.13
CA LEU A 24 2.53 8.55 22.91
C LEU A 24 1.13 8.68 22.31
N ILE A 25 0.72 7.75 21.43
CA ILE A 25 -0.52 7.85 20.66
C ILE A 25 -1.69 7.12 21.35
N LEU A 26 -1.41 6.13 22.20
CA LEU A 26 -2.46 5.34 22.88
C LEU A 26 -3.50 6.16 23.66
N PRO A 27 -3.15 7.24 24.38
CA PRO A 27 -4.16 8.09 25.03
C PRO A 27 -5.15 8.69 24.02
N LEU A 28 -4.67 9.07 22.84
CA LEU A 28 -5.49 9.60 21.76
C LEU A 28 -6.35 8.50 21.12
N TYR A 29 -5.80 7.30 20.93
CA TYR A 29 -6.55 6.13 20.48
C TYR A 29 -7.72 5.82 21.41
N ASN A 30 -7.49 5.78 22.72
CA ASN A 30 -8.52 5.48 23.72
C ASN A 30 -9.62 6.55 23.75
N ASN A 31 -9.28 7.79 23.42
CA ASN A 31 -10.24 8.89 23.34
C ASN A 31 -11.07 8.88 22.05
N ILE A 32 -10.46 8.51 20.91
CA ILE A 32 -11.10 8.51 19.59
C ILE A 32 -11.87 7.21 19.33
N GLY A 33 -11.19 6.07 19.44
CA GLY A 33 -11.74 4.74 19.20
C GLY A 33 -12.33 4.53 17.78
N TRP A 34 -13.10 3.45 17.65
CA TRP A 34 -13.70 3.00 16.39
C TRP A 34 -15.15 3.47 16.17
N THR A 35 -15.72 4.18 17.14
CA THR A 35 -17.07 4.74 17.02
C THR A 35 -17.05 5.88 16.00
N LEU A 36 -17.92 5.83 15.00
CA LEU A 36 -17.97 6.85 13.95
C LEU A 36 -18.26 8.23 14.56
N ILE A 37 -17.35 9.17 14.32
CA ILE A 37 -17.50 10.55 14.77
C ILE A 37 -18.27 11.34 13.70
N ASN A 38 -19.30 12.05 14.13
CA ASN A 38 -20.09 12.86 13.21
C ASN A 38 -19.29 14.12 12.79
N GLN A 39 -18.98 14.19 11.50
CA GLN A 39 -18.22 15.28 10.91
C GLN A 39 -18.91 16.64 11.04
N THR A 40 -20.24 16.70 11.11
CA THR A 40 -20.94 17.98 11.22
C THR A 40 -20.81 18.60 12.61
N THR A 41 -20.68 17.76 13.65
CA THR A 41 -20.56 18.20 15.04
C THR A 41 -19.11 18.33 15.48
N ASP A 42 -18.22 17.46 14.98
CA ASP A 42 -16.80 17.43 15.36
C ASP A 42 -15.90 17.00 14.19
N TRP A 43 -15.77 17.91 13.22
CA TRP A 43 -14.98 17.65 12.00
C TRP A 43 -13.50 17.39 12.30
N ARG A 44 -12.94 17.98 13.37
CA ARG A 44 -11.52 17.83 13.72
C ARG A 44 -11.22 16.42 14.19
N ARG A 45 -12.01 15.87 15.11
CA ARG A 45 -11.83 14.49 15.55
C ARG A 45 -12.19 13.50 14.45
N ALA A 46 -13.21 13.79 13.64
CA ALA A 46 -13.57 12.94 12.52
C ALA A 46 -12.45 12.88 11.44
N LEU A 47 -11.74 13.98 11.21
CA LEU A 47 -10.56 14.01 10.33
C LEU A 47 -9.36 13.27 10.94
N LEU A 48 -9.16 13.40 12.24
CA LEU A 48 -8.05 12.79 12.97
C LEU A 48 -8.21 11.27 13.16
N GLN A 49 -9.45 10.80 13.24
CA GLN A 49 -9.78 9.40 13.52
C GLN A 49 -9.08 8.39 12.60
N PRO A 50 -9.18 8.48 11.26
CA PRO A 50 -8.51 7.51 10.38
C PRO A 50 -6.99 7.50 10.56
N GLU A 51 -6.36 8.65 10.76
CA GLU A 51 -4.90 8.77 10.96
C GLU A 51 -4.45 8.08 12.23
N VAL A 52 -5.16 8.31 13.34
CA VAL A 52 -4.84 7.68 14.64
C VAL A 52 -5.04 6.18 14.58
N LEU A 53 -6.17 5.72 14.03
CA LEU A 53 -6.44 4.29 13.90
C LEU A 53 -5.43 3.61 12.99
N SER A 54 -5.11 4.21 11.84
CA SER A 54 -4.09 3.71 10.91
C SER A 54 -2.74 3.59 11.61
N THR A 55 -2.29 4.64 12.28
CA THR A 55 -0.99 4.69 12.95
C THR A 55 -0.87 3.66 14.08
N VAL A 56 -1.88 3.55 14.93
CA VAL A 56 -1.86 2.65 16.09
C VAL A 56 -1.88 1.18 15.66
N CYS A 57 -2.72 0.86 14.68
CA CYS A 57 -2.77 -0.47 14.09
C CYS A 57 -1.44 -0.79 13.36
N TYR A 58 -0.87 0.19 12.66
CA TYR A 58 0.41 0.05 11.95
C TYR A 58 1.56 -0.33 12.90
N TYR A 59 1.62 0.31 14.07
CA TYR A 59 2.59 -0.01 15.13
C TYR A 59 2.30 -1.31 15.91
N GLY A 60 1.34 -2.12 15.46
CA GLY A 60 1.15 -3.47 15.99
C GLY A 60 0.31 -3.54 17.27
N TYR A 61 -0.47 -2.50 17.61
CA TYR A 61 -1.35 -2.56 18.77
C TYR A 61 -2.48 -3.56 18.54
N ARG A 62 -2.49 -4.63 19.34
CA ARG A 62 -3.35 -5.81 19.12
C ARG A 62 -4.82 -5.45 19.14
N GLU A 63 -5.24 -4.61 20.06
CA GLU A 63 -6.64 -4.19 20.21
C GLU A 63 -7.13 -3.42 18.99
N CYS A 64 -6.25 -2.66 18.32
CA CYS A 64 -6.59 -1.97 17.07
C CYS A 64 -6.75 -2.97 15.92
N ILE A 65 -5.81 -3.92 15.80
CA ILE A 65 -5.83 -4.97 14.77
C ILE A 65 -7.08 -5.85 14.94
N ASP A 66 -7.37 -6.29 16.16
CA ASP A 66 -8.52 -7.15 16.47
C ASP A 66 -9.85 -6.42 16.18
N ALA A 67 -9.93 -5.12 16.48
CA ALA A 67 -11.08 -4.31 16.12
C ALA A 67 -11.26 -4.20 14.59
N ALA A 68 -10.19 -3.95 13.85
CA ALA A 68 -10.22 -3.93 12.37
C ALA A 68 -10.70 -5.27 11.80
N ARG A 69 -10.17 -6.39 12.31
CA ARG A 69 -10.57 -7.75 11.90
C ARG A 69 -12.03 -8.04 12.24
N SER A 70 -12.50 -7.63 13.40
CA SER A 70 -13.90 -7.78 13.81
C SER A 70 -14.85 -6.98 12.92
N ILE A 71 -14.49 -5.74 12.59
CA ILE A 71 -15.24 -4.89 11.64
C ILE A 71 -15.32 -5.56 10.27
N TYR A 72 -14.19 -6.03 9.74
CA TYR A 72 -14.14 -6.75 8.47
C TYR A 72 -14.96 -8.03 8.50
N ARG A 73 -14.89 -8.83 9.57
CA ARG A 73 -15.64 -10.08 9.66
C ARG A 73 -17.14 -9.88 9.51
N ARG A 74 -17.68 -8.78 10.04
CA ARG A 74 -19.10 -8.41 9.84
C ARG A 74 -19.43 -8.14 8.36
N TRP A 75 -18.51 -7.51 7.64
CA TRP A 75 -18.65 -7.29 6.20
C TRP A 75 -18.50 -8.59 5.41
N TYR A 76 -17.52 -9.42 5.74
CA TYR A 76 -17.28 -10.71 5.11
C TYR A 76 -18.50 -11.63 5.18
N LEU A 77 -19.16 -11.69 6.35
CA LEU A 77 -20.38 -12.48 6.55
C LEU A 77 -21.60 -11.94 5.79
N ASN A 78 -21.62 -10.65 5.46
CA ASN A 78 -22.73 -9.99 4.77
C ASN A 78 -22.21 -9.05 3.66
N PRO A 79 -21.69 -9.60 2.55
CA PRO A 79 -20.92 -8.82 1.57
C PRO A 79 -21.76 -7.87 0.71
N ALA A 80 -23.09 -8.02 0.73
CA ALA A 80 -24.01 -7.21 -0.09
C ALA A 80 -23.87 -5.70 0.18
N ARG A 81 -23.64 -5.31 1.44
CA ARG A 81 -23.42 -3.91 1.81
C ARG A 81 -22.20 -3.83 2.70
N ASN A 82 -21.24 -2.99 2.30
CA ASN A 82 -20.07 -2.71 3.12
C ASN A 82 -20.46 -1.81 4.31
N PRO A 83 -20.40 -2.32 5.55
CA PRO A 83 -20.75 -1.54 6.74
C PRO A 83 -19.65 -0.56 7.17
N ILE A 84 -18.47 -0.63 6.56
CA ILE A 84 -17.29 0.15 6.95
C ILE A 84 -17.44 1.58 6.44
N PRO A 85 -17.40 2.59 7.33
CA PRO A 85 -17.41 4.00 6.93
C PRO A 85 -16.26 4.29 5.96
N MET A 86 -16.52 5.09 4.93
CA MET A 86 -15.52 5.37 3.87
C MET A 86 -14.18 5.84 4.42
N SER A 87 -14.18 6.70 5.45
CA SER A 87 -12.97 7.19 6.10
C SER A 87 -12.13 6.09 6.76
N LEU A 88 -12.74 4.98 7.19
CA LEU A 88 -12.06 3.91 7.93
C LEU A 88 -11.68 2.71 7.05
N ARG A 89 -12.12 2.71 5.78
CA ARG A 89 -11.90 1.58 4.87
C ARG A 89 -10.43 1.29 4.64
N SER A 90 -9.62 2.32 4.38
CA SER A 90 -8.19 2.16 4.14
C SER A 90 -7.51 1.44 5.30
N THR A 91 -7.80 1.85 6.55
CA THR A 91 -7.26 1.20 7.74
C THR A 91 -7.74 -0.23 7.87
N VAL A 92 -9.06 -0.48 7.79
CA VAL A 92 -9.60 -1.84 7.97
C VAL A 92 -9.09 -2.80 6.90
N TYR A 93 -9.14 -2.39 5.63
CA TYR A 93 -8.71 -3.20 4.49
C TYR A 93 -7.22 -3.53 4.57
N CYS A 94 -6.37 -2.51 4.76
CA CYS A 94 -4.93 -2.70 4.82
C CYS A 94 -4.55 -3.61 5.99
N MET A 95 -5.15 -3.43 7.17
CA MET A 95 -4.85 -4.29 8.33
C MET A 95 -5.29 -5.74 8.11
N VAL A 96 -6.45 -5.94 7.50
CA VAL A 96 -6.95 -7.28 7.20
C VAL A 96 -6.11 -7.99 6.14
N VAL A 97 -5.66 -7.27 5.11
CA VAL A 97 -4.76 -7.84 4.10
C VAL A 97 -3.36 -8.11 4.68
N ARG A 98 -2.89 -7.26 5.58
CA ARG A 98 -1.57 -7.35 6.21
C ARG A 98 -1.47 -8.49 7.21
N GLU A 99 -2.49 -8.68 8.04
CA GLU A 99 -2.53 -9.63 9.16
C GLU A 99 -3.40 -10.87 8.85
N GLY A 100 -4.06 -10.88 7.69
CA GLY A 100 -4.93 -11.96 7.24
C GLY A 100 -4.20 -12.98 6.37
N SER A 101 -4.99 -13.92 5.87
CA SER A 101 -4.55 -15.01 5.03
C SER A 101 -4.82 -14.73 3.54
N HIS A 102 -4.62 -15.76 2.72
CA HIS A 102 -5.03 -15.77 1.33
C HIS A 102 -6.52 -15.45 1.13
N GLU A 103 -7.39 -15.90 2.04
CA GLU A 103 -8.85 -15.74 1.92
C GLU A 103 -9.26 -14.27 1.99
N GLU A 104 -8.70 -13.51 2.94
CA GLU A 104 -9.00 -12.10 3.07
C GLU A 104 -8.45 -11.28 1.90
N PHE A 105 -7.28 -11.65 1.39
CA PHE A 105 -6.72 -11.04 0.18
C PHE A 105 -7.63 -11.25 -1.03
N GLU A 106 -8.05 -12.50 -1.29
CA GLU A 106 -8.95 -12.82 -2.43
C GLU A 106 -10.31 -12.16 -2.30
N PHE A 107 -10.83 -12.03 -1.08
CA PHE A 107 -12.06 -11.30 -0.85
C PHE A 107 -11.92 -9.85 -1.34
N LEU A 108 -10.88 -9.12 -0.92
CA LEU A 108 -10.66 -7.74 -1.35
C LEU A 108 -10.37 -7.63 -2.86
N TRP A 109 -9.60 -8.56 -3.42
CA TRP A 109 -9.39 -8.64 -4.86
C TRP A 109 -10.72 -8.81 -5.61
N ASN A 110 -11.62 -9.67 -5.10
CA ASN A 110 -12.92 -9.84 -5.70
C ASN A 110 -13.79 -8.59 -5.59
N ARG A 111 -13.66 -7.80 -4.51
CA ARG A 111 -14.31 -6.49 -4.40
C ARG A 111 -13.78 -5.52 -5.44
N LEU A 112 -12.46 -5.46 -5.62
CA LEU A 112 -11.81 -4.59 -6.61
C LEU A 112 -12.34 -4.84 -8.03
N LYS A 113 -12.44 -6.11 -8.44
CA LYS A 113 -12.94 -6.48 -9.78
C LYS A 113 -14.35 -5.98 -10.10
N HIS A 114 -15.18 -5.80 -9.07
CA HIS A 114 -16.58 -5.39 -9.22
C HIS A 114 -16.83 -3.96 -8.74
N GLU A 115 -15.78 -3.22 -8.38
CA GLU A 115 -15.90 -1.85 -7.89
C GLU A 115 -16.01 -0.87 -9.06
N LEU A 116 -17.00 0.01 -8.99
CA LEU A 116 -17.30 0.99 -10.03
C LEU A 116 -16.90 2.40 -9.62
N VAL A 117 -16.73 2.66 -8.32
CA VAL A 117 -16.35 3.96 -7.79
C VAL A 117 -14.83 4.12 -7.88
N PRO A 118 -14.31 5.05 -8.71
CA PRO A 118 -12.87 5.14 -8.95
C PRO A 118 -12.02 5.38 -7.69
N SER A 119 -12.54 6.15 -6.73
CA SER A 119 -11.83 6.39 -5.46
C SER A 119 -11.74 5.14 -4.60
N GLU A 120 -12.77 4.28 -4.60
CA GLU A 120 -12.76 3.02 -3.89
C GLU A 120 -11.88 1.98 -4.60
N THR A 121 -11.84 1.97 -5.95
CA THR A 121 -10.90 1.16 -6.74
C THR A 121 -9.45 1.44 -6.33
N VAL A 122 -9.06 2.72 -6.28
CA VAL A 122 -7.71 3.12 -5.86
C VAL A 122 -7.45 2.73 -4.41
N ASN A 123 -8.42 2.92 -3.51
CA ASN A 123 -8.30 2.51 -2.12
C ASN A 123 -8.08 0.98 -1.97
N LEU A 124 -8.83 0.17 -2.72
CA LEU A 124 -8.68 -1.28 -2.71
C LEU A 124 -7.30 -1.72 -3.26
N LEU A 125 -6.82 -1.10 -4.34
CA LEU A 125 -5.46 -1.33 -4.87
C LEU A 125 -4.39 -1.02 -3.82
N ASP A 126 -4.48 0.15 -3.19
CA ASP A 126 -3.55 0.57 -2.15
C ASP A 126 -3.55 -0.39 -0.95
N CYS A 127 -4.72 -0.93 -0.58
CA CYS A 127 -4.83 -1.85 0.55
C CYS A 127 -4.37 -3.27 0.22
N LEU A 128 -4.55 -3.74 -1.03
CA LEU A 128 -4.00 -5.02 -1.48
C LEU A 128 -2.47 -5.04 -1.44
N ALA A 129 -1.84 -3.89 -1.64
CA ALA A 129 -0.39 -3.73 -1.48
C ALA A 129 0.12 -3.91 -0.05
N CYS A 130 -0.76 -3.93 0.97
CA CYS A 130 -0.37 -4.13 2.36
C CYS A 130 -0.02 -5.59 2.73
N THR A 131 -0.17 -6.54 1.80
CA THR A 131 0.06 -7.96 2.09
C THR A 131 1.52 -8.24 2.45
N LYS A 132 1.74 -9.16 3.39
CA LYS A 132 3.06 -9.69 3.74
C LYS A 132 3.36 -11.03 3.05
N ASP A 133 2.39 -11.61 2.34
CA ASP A 133 2.53 -12.91 1.68
C ASP A 133 3.29 -12.76 0.36
N ARG A 134 4.47 -13.38 0.28
CA ARG A 134 5.34 -13.39 -0.90
C ARG A 134 4.63 -13.84 -2.18
N SER A 135 3.83 -14.89 -2.10
CA SER A 135 3.11 -15.43 -3.25
C SER A 135 2.06 -14.45 -3.77
N ARG A 136 1.36 -13.77 -2.85
CA ARG A 136 0.35 -12.74 -3.19
C ARG A 136 0.99 -11.47 -3.74
N ILE A 137 2.13 -11.05 -3.20
CA ILE A 137 2.89 -9.92 -3.74
C ILE A 137 3.22 -10.15 -5.22
N VAL A 138 3.86 -11.28 -5.55
CA VAL A 138 4.24 -11.59 -6.94
C VAL A 138 3.00 -11.74 -7.82
N TRP A 139 1.98 -12.44 -7.34
CA TRP A 139 0.72 -12.61 -8.07
C TRP A 139 0.04 -11.27 -8.36
N PHE A 140 0.01 -10.35 -7.39
CA PHE A 140 -0.61 -9.02 -7.52
C PHE A 140 0.16 -8.14 -8.50
N LEU A 141 1.49 -8.14 -8.42
CA LEU A 141 2.34 -7.45 -9.40
C LEU A 141 2.06 -7.96 -10.82
N ASN A 142 1.97 -9.28 -11.02
CA ASN A 142 1.61 -9.86 -12.32
C ASN A 142 0.24 -9.40 -12.85
N GLN A 143 -0.73 -9.08 -11.98
CA GLN A 143 -2.04 -8.58 -12.43
C GLN A 143 -1.93 -7.21 -13.13
N HIS A 144 -0.92 -6.40 -12.80
CA HIS A 144 -0.72 -5.10 -13.43
C HIS A 144 -0.39 -5.23 -14.93
N LEU A 145 0.27 -6.31 -15.33
CA LEU A 145 0.57 -6.58 -16.74
C LEU A 145 -0.56 -7.32 -17.45
N ASN A 146 -1.25 -8.21 -16.75
CA ASN A 146 -2.14 -9.20 -17.36
C ASN A 146 -3.63 -8.85 -17.27
N ASN A 147 -4.02 -7.82 -16.50
CA ASN A 147 -5.44 -7.59 -16.19
C ASN A 147 -5.87 -6.12 -16.30
N GLU A 148 -5.76 -5.56 -17.50
CA GLU A 148 -6.10 -4.15 -17.80
C GLU A 148 -7.57 -3.80 -17.50
N SER A 149 -8.46 -4.79 -17.52
CA SER A 149 -9.88 -4.61 -17.19
C SER A 149 -10.12 -4.33 -15.71
N VAL A 150 -9.18 -4.71 -14.84
CA VAL A 150 -9.26 -4.53 -13.38
C VAL A 150 -8.32 -3.43 -12.92
N ILE A 151 -7.10 -3.39 -13.45
CA ILE A 151 -6.07 -2.39 -13.11
C ILE A 151 -5.82 -1.50 -14.32
N ARG A 152 -6.29 -0.25 -14.25
CA ARG A 152 -6.07 0.74 -15.31
C ARG A 152 -4.60 1.14 -15.38
N GLU A 153 -4.08 1.37 -16.59
CA GLU A 153 -2.68 1.80 -16.80
C GLU A 153 -2.28 3.02 -15.95
N GLN A 154 -3.21 3.95 -15.74
CA GLN A 154 -2.99 5.16 -14.94
C GLN A 154 -2.87 4.92 -13.42
N ASP A 155 -3.44 3.82 -12.91
CA ASP A 155 -3.43 3.47 -11.49
C ASP A 155 -2.23 2.56 -11.13
N MET A 156 -1.62 1.91 -12.14
CA MET A 156 -0.46 1.03 -11.98
C MET A 156 0.72 1.68 -11.23
N PRO A 157 1.16 2.93 -11.54
CA PRO A 157 2.37 3.50 -10.95
C PRO A 157 2.23 3.65 -9.43
N ARG A 158 1.07 4.16 -8.99
CA ARG A 158 0.74 4.32 -7.57
C ARG A 158 0.67 2.97 -6.87
N SER A 159 -0.05 2.01 -7.47
CA SER A 159 -0.23 0.68 -6.88
C SER A 159 1.10 -0.05 -6.71
N ILE A 160 1.94 -0.11 -7.76
CA ILE A 160 3.28 -0.72 -7.70
C ILE A 160 4.17 0.02 -6.70
N SER A 161 4.12 1.35 -6.66
CA SER A 161 4.85 2.15 -5.67
C SER A 161 4.44 1.81 -4.24
N ASN A 162 3.15 1.58 -3.97
CA ASN A 162 2.69 1.17 -2.65
C ASN A 162 3.17 -0.23 -2.26
N VAL A 163 3.23 -1.17 -3.20
CA VAL A 163 3.83 -2.50 -2.95
C VAL A 163 5.32 -2.34 -2.64
N ALA A 164 6.02 -1.47 -3.37
CA ALA A 164 7.44 -1.23 -3.20
C ALA A 164 7.84 -0.57 -1.87
N ARG A 165 6.96 0.23 -1.25
CA ARG A 165 7.25 0.94 0.01
C ARG A 165 7.33 0.02 1.23
N SER A 166 6.70 -1.15 1.17
CA SER A 166 6.74 -2.09 2.28
C SER A 166 8.06 -2.84 2.29
N ARG A 167 8.72 -2.88 3.44
CA ARG A 167 9.97 -3.64 3.65
C ARG A 167 9.86 -5.12 3.31
N ASN A 168 8.67 -5.70 3.43
CA ASN A 168 8.44 -7.12 3.11
C ASN A 168 8.37 -7.38 1.59
N SER A 169 8.14 -6.34 0.80
CA SER A 169 7.84 -6.44 -0.63
C SER A 169 8.78 -5.62 -1.52
N ASN A 170 9.58 -4.70 -0.97
CA ASN A 170 10.47 -3.81 -1.72
C ASN A 170 11.42 -4.57 -2.67
N GLN A 171 12.14 -5.57 -2.16
CA GLN A 171 13.12 -6.35 -2.91
C GLN A 171 12.45 -7.25 -3.95
N ILE A 172 11.29 -7.82 -3.63
CA ILE A 172 10.51 -8.65 -4.56
C ILE A 172 9.98 -7.81 -5.71
N THR A 173 9.46 -6.62 -5.39
CA THR A 173 8.94 -5.68 -6.37
C THR A 173 10.04 -5.21 -7.30
N TRP A 174 11.23 -4.97 -6.76
CA TRP A 174 12.40 -4.62 -7.53
C TRP A 174 12.79 -5.69 -8.55
N ILE A 175 12.99 -6.93 -8.09
CA ILE A 175 13.32 -8.06 -8.98
C ILE A 175 12.25 -8.21 -10.06
N TRP A 176 10.97 -8.15 -9.67
CA TRP A 176 9.85 -8.25 -10.61
C TRP A 176 9.86 -7.14 -11.67
N ILE A 177 10.15 -5.89 -11.30
CA ILE A 177 10.26 -4.77 -12.24
C ILE A 177 11.38 -5.01 -13.26
N GLN A 178 12.51 -5.55 -12.81
CA GLN A 178 13.64 -5.86 -13.69
C GLN A 178 13.28 -6.96 -14.69
N ASP A 179 12.71 -8.07 -14.19
CA ASP A 179 12.32 -9.21 -15.01
C ASP A 179 11.27 -8.86 -16.06
N ASN A 180 10.43 -7.85 -15.77
CA ASN A 180 9.31 -7.45 -16.63
C ASN A 180 9.50 -6.07 -17.27
N TRP A 181 10.71 -5.49 -17.20
CA TRP A 181 10.98 -4.11 -17.62
C TRP A 181 10.48 -3.79 -19.02
N PRO A 182 10.71 -4.61 -20.08
CA PRO A 182 10.25 -4.27 -21.43
C PRO A 182 8.72 -4.14 -21.54
N GLN A 183 7.97 -5.04 -20.89
CA GLN A 183 6.50 -5.01 -20.90
C GLN A 183 5.96 -3.87 -20.05
N LEU A 184 6.57 -3.68 -18.86
CA LEU A 184 6.19 -2.62 -17.94
C LEU A 184 6.40 -1.26 -18.59
N PHE A 185 7.56 -1.03 -19.20
CA PHE A 185 7.89 0.21 -19.90
C PHE A 185 6.93 0.51 -21.08
N SER A 186 6.56 -0.53 -21.84
CA SER A 186 5.61 -0.38 -22.95
C SER A 186 4.22 0.08 -22.50
N LYS A 187 3.73 -0.42 -21.36
CA LYS A 187 2.44 -0.03 -20.76
C LYS A 187 2.55 1.27 -19.95
N TRP A 188 3.56 1.36 -19.11
CA TRP A 188 3.84 2.41 -18.13
C TRP A 188 5.28 2.93 -18.34
N GLY A 189 5.39 4.12 -18.93
CA GLY A 189 6.68 4.71 -19.32
C GLY A 189 6.56 5.77 -20.42
N LYS A 190 5.33 6.16 -20.77
CA LYS A 190 5.01 7.00 -21.93
C LYS A 190 5.16 8.49 -21.62
N THR A 191 5.33 8.87 -20.35
CA THR A 191 5.42 10.27 -19.91
C THR A 191 6.61 10.47 -18.96
N VAL A 192 7.17 11.68 -18.94
CA VAL A 192 8.25 12.06 -17.99
C VAL A 192 7.84 11.81 -16.53
N ARG A 193 6.58 12.08 -16.18
CA ARG A 193 6.05 11.81 -14.84
C ARG A 193 6.17 10.33 -14.47
N GLN A 194 5.72 9.45 -15.35
CA GLN A 194 5.78 8.01 -15.14
C GLN A 194 7.22 7.50 -15.04
N LEU A 195 8.15 8.08 -15.81
CA LEU A 195 9.58 7.77 -15.71
C LEU A 195 10.20 8.26 -14.40
N ASN A 196 9.78 9.42 -13.90
CA ASN A 196 10.20 9.91 -12.60
C ASN A 196 9.69 9.04 -11.44
N ASP A 197 8.49 8.45 -11.57
CA ASP A 197 7.96 7.51 -10.57
C ASP A 197 8.88 6.28 -10.42
N PHE A 198 9.40 5.75 -11.54
CA PHE A 198 10.39 4.67 -11.52
C PHE A 198 11.70 5.06 -10.82
N LYS A 199 12.17 6.29 -11.03
CA LYS A 199 13.38 6.80 -10.38
C LYS A 199 13.19 6.93 -8.87
N ILE A 200 12.08 7.56 -8.44
CA ILE A 200 11.73 7.68 -7.02
C ILE A 200 11.62 6.31 -6.37
N PHE A 201 10.99 5.36 -7.05
CA PHE A 201 10.90 3.98 -6.57
C PHE A 201 12.27 3.31 -6.46
N ALA A 202 13.08 3.36 -7.52
CA ALA A 202 14.40 2.75 -7.49
C ALA A 202 15.25 3.40 -6.38
N ASP A 203 15.02 4.68 -6.08
CA ASP A 203 15.68 5.40 -5.01
C ASP A 203 15.27 4.95 -3.60
N SER A 204 14.06 4.42 -3.41
CA SER A 204 13.54 3.95 -2.11
C SER A 204 13.96 2.53 -1.75
N ILE A 205 14.69 1.82 -2.62
CA ILE A 205 15.18 0.47 -2.32
C ILE A 205 16.44 0.55 -1.46
N ALA A 206 16.42 -0.10 -0.30
CA ALA A 206 17.52 -0.07 0.67
C ALA A 206 18.81 -0.74 0.15
N ASP A 207 18.70 -1.89 -0.53
CA ASP A 207 19.84 -2.60 -1.14
C ASP A 207 19.90 -2.36 -2.65
N LYS A 208 20.63 -1.32 -3.03
CA LYS A 208 20.92 -1.00 -4.44
C LYS A 208 22.16 -1.78 -4.87
N GLY A 209 22.00 -3.08 -5.08
CA GLY A 209 23.06 -3.93 -5.63
C GLY A 209 23.53 -3.50 -7.03
N THR A 210 24.43 -4.28 -7.64
CA THR A 210 25.00 -3.98 -8.99
C THR A 210 23.95 -3.80 -10.08
N VAL A 211 22.77 -4.41 -9.90
CA VAL A 211 21.64 -4.38 -10.85
C VAL A 211 20.91 -3.01 -10.86
N TYR A 212 21.03 -2.21 -9.80
CA TYR A 212 20.47 -0.84 -9.77
C TYR A 212 21.11 0.07 -10.82
N ARG A 213 22.42 -0.07 -11.04
CA ARG A 213 23.12 0.70 -12.08
C ARG A 213 22.64 0.34 -13.49
N GLN A 214 22.35 -0.94 -13.75
CA GLN A 214 21.81 -1.38 -15.04
C GLN A 214 20.40 -0.87 -15.29
N PHE A 215 19.59 -0.80 -14.23
CA PHE A 215 18.26 -0.18 -14.30
C PHE A 215 18.36 1.32 -14.59
N GLN A 216 19.22 2.06 -13.88
CA GLN A 216 19.44 3.49 -14.15
C GLN A 216 19.85 3.72 -15.60
N LEU A 217 20.82 2.97 -16.11
CA LEU A 217 21.24 3.06 -17.51
C LEU A 217 20.11 2.75 -18.50
N SER A 218 19.26 1.77 -18.16
CA SER A 218 18.10 1.42 -18.99
C SER A 218 17.04 2.52 -18.97
N LEU A 219 16.79 3.14 -17.81
CA LEU A 219 15.90 4.28 -17.64
C LEU A 219 16.42 5.50 -18.41
N ASP A 220 17.71 5.83 -18.26
CA ASP A 220 18.35 6.96 -18.92
C ASP A 220 18.33 6.81 -20.44
N LYS A 221 18.65 5.61 -20.95
CA LYS A 221 18.56 5.30 -22.39
C LYS A 221 17.12 5.46 -22.89
N SER A 222 16.14 4.99 -22.14
CA SER A 222 14.72 5.16 -22.47
C SER A 222 14.29 6.63 -22.47
N MET A 223 14.76 7.44 -21.53
CA MET A 223 14.50 8.88 -21.48
C MET A 223 15.08 9.62 -22.69
N GLN A 224 16.31 9.28 -23.09
CA GLN A 224 16.94 9.84 -24.28
C GLN A 224 16.16 9.52 -25.55
N VAL A 225 15.71 8.26 -25.71
CA VAL A 225 14.93 7.83 -26.88
C VAL A 225 13.57 8.52 -26.97
N LEU A 226 12.86 8.68 -25.84
CA LEU A 226 11.51 9.21 -25.84
C LEU A 226 11.44 10.74 -25.88
N PHE A 227 12.38 11.44 -25.26
CA PHE A 227 12.26 12.87 -25.00
C PHE A 227 13.44 13.71 -25.49
N GLY A 228 14.47 13.09 -26.08
CA GLY A 228 15.60 13.81 -26.69
C GLY A 228 16.34 14.75 -25.74
N THR A 229 16.27 14.51 -24.43
CA THR A 229 16.97 15.35 -23.45
C THR A 229 18.46 14.96 -23.43
N PRO A 230 19.39 15.94 -23.55
CA PRO A 230 20.82 15.68 -23.49
C PRO A 230 21.27 15.17 -22.12
#